data_AF-A0A9E0TCE9-F1
#
_entry.id   AF-A0A9E0TCE9-F1
#
_cell.length_a   1.000
_cell.length_b   1.000
_cell.length_c   1.000
_cell.angle_alpha   90.00
_cell.angle_beta   90.00
_cell.angle_gamma   90.00
#
_symmetry.space_group_name_H-M   'P 1'
#
loop_
_entity.id
_entity.type
_entity.pdbx_description
1 polymer ?
#
loop_
_entity_poly.entity_id
_entity_poly.type
_entity_poly.pdbx_seq_one_letter_code
_entity_poly.pdbx_strand_id
1 'polypeptide(L)' 'MKLWQDLFGTDYGRMSIAGIAFMIGMAIWFIRFFIRKASLPPQSEE' A
#
# COMPACT_ATOMS: atom_id res chain seq x y z
N MET A 1 -15.89 -19.24 -10.77
CA MET A 1 -16.63 -18.57 -9.67
C MET A 1 -16.26 -19.06 -8.27
N LYS A 2 -15.47 -20.14 -8.10
CA LYS A 2 -15.07 -20.64 -6.76
C LYS A 2 -13.95 -19.83 -6.11
N LEU A 3 -13.02 -19.32 -6.92
CA LEU A 3 -11.89 -18.48 -6.46
C LEU A 3 -12.34 -17.23 -5.71
N TRP A 4 -13.34 -16.51 -6.20
CA TRP A 4 -13.86 -15.32 -5.51
C TRP A 4 -14.54 -15.68 -4.18
N GLN A 5 -15.23 -16.82 -4.11
CA GLN A 5 -15.83 -17.32 -2.86
C GLN A 5 -14.77 -17.83 -1.88
N ASP A 6 -13.69 -18.46 -2.36
CA ASP A 6 -12.59 -18.88 -1.50
C ASP A 6 -11.79 -17.68 -0.98
N LEU A 7 -11.64 -16.62 -1.78
CA LEU A 7 -10.92 -15.40 -1.40
C LEU A 7 -11.67 -14.58 -0.34
N PHE A 8 -13.00 -14.48 -0.43
CA PHE A 8 -13.80 -13.70 0.53
C PHE A 8 -14.45 -14.54 1.64
N GLY A 9 -14.63 -15.83 1.42
CA GLY A 9 -15.36 -16.73 2.32
C GLY A 9 -14.50 -17.62 3.21
N THR A 10 -13.20 -17.77 2.92
CA THR A 10 -12.29 -18.58 3.76
C THR A 10 -11.33 -17.70 4.58
N ASP A 11 -10.90 -18.22 5.72
CA ASP A 11 -9.92 -17.56 6.60
C ASP A 11 -8.60 -17.24 5.88
N TYR A 12 -8.18 -18.12 4.97
CA TYR A 12 -6.99 -17.96 4.13
C TYR A 12 -7.15 -16.82 3.12
N GLY A 13 -8.32 -16.71 2.50
CA GLY A 13 -8.63 -15.63 1.56
C GLY A 13 -8.59 -14.26 2.22
N ARG A 14 -9.15 -14.14 3.43
CA ARG A 14 -9.12 -12.90 4.22
C ARG A 14 -7.70 -12.51 4.63
N MET A 15 -6.86 -13.45 5.03
CA MET A 15 -5.44 -13.18 5.28
C MET A 15 -4.72 -12.66 4.04
N SER A 16 -4.98 -13.25 2.87
CA SER A 16 -4.41 -12.79 1.60
C SER A 16 -4.88 -11.39 1.23
N ILE A 17 -6.16 -11.07 1.45
CA ILE A 17 -6.72 -9.72 1.24
C ILE A 17 -6.07 -8.72 2.18
N ALA A 18 -5.85 -9.06 3.45
CA ALA A 18 -5.16 -8.20 4.40
C ALA A 18 -3.72 -7.87 3.95
N GLY A 19 -2.99 -8.87 3.43
CA GLY A 19 -1.66 -8.66 2.85
C GLY A 19 -1.68 -7.73 1.63
N ILE A 20 -2.64 -7.91 0.72
CA ILE A 20 -2.82 -7.05 -0.45
C ILE A 20 -3.15 -5.61 -0.03
N ALA A 21 -4.09 -5.44 0.90
CA ALA A 21 -4.47 -4.14 1.43
C ALA A 21 -3.28 -3.44 2.11
N PHE A 22 -2.46 -4.19 2.85
CA PHE A 22 -1.24 -3.68 3.46
C PHE A 22 -0.22 -3.22 2.40
N MET A 23 0.04 -4.02 1.36
CA MET A 23 0.96 -3.64 0.30
C MET A 23 0.51 -2.37 -0.44
N ILE A 24 -0.79 -2.25 -0.75
CA ILE A 24 -1.36 -1.05 -1.37
C ILE A 24 -1.23 0.17 -0.43
N GLY A 25 -1.53 0.00 0.86
CA GLY A 25 -1.38 1.06 1.85
C GLY A 25 0.06 1.56 1.95
N MET A 26 1.03 0.64 1.98
CA MET A 26 2.45 0.97 1.98
C MET A 26 2.88 1.68 0.69
N ALA A 27 2.40 1.24 -0.47
CA ALA A 27 2.70 1.89 -1.75
C ALA A 27 2.23 3.35 -1.76
N ILE A 28 0.99 3.61 -1.32
CA ILE A 28 0.45 4.98 -1.21
C ILE A 28 1.27 5.82 -0.23
N TRP A 29 1.64 5.24 0.92
CA TRP A 29 2.45 5.93 1.93
C TRP A 29 3.82 6.34 1.39
N PHE A 30 4.51 5.44 0.69
CA PHE A 30 5.80 5.74 0.05
C PHE A 30 5.64 6.82 -1.02
N ILE A 31 4.68 6.69 -1.94
CA ILE A 31 4.42 7.71 -2.96
C ILE A 31 4.20 9.08 -2.30
N ARG A 32 3.38 9.13 -1.25
CA ARG A 32 3.10 10.36 -0.49
C ARG A 32 4.35 10.94 0.17
N PHE A 33 5.19 10.09 0.75
CA PHE A 33 6.45 10.46 1.38
C PHE A 33 7.44 11.03 0.36
N PHE A 34 7.64 10.34 -0.76
CA PHE A 34 8.55 10.78 -1.82
C PHE A 34 8.07 12.07 -2.48
N ILE A 35 6.78 12.24 -2.74
CA ILE A 35 6.23 13.51 -3.25
C ILE A 35 6.51 14.66 -2.27
N ARG A 36 6.32 14.45 -0.95
CA ARG A 36 6.66 15.48 0.06
C ARG A 36 8.15 15.78 0.12
N LYS A 37 8.99 14.76 0.01
CA LYS A 37 10.44 14.93 0.09
C LYS A 37 10.99 15.60 -1.18
N ALA A 38 10.44 15.28 -2.35
CA ALA A 38 10.80 15.90 -3.62
C ALA A 38 10.31 17.35 -3.75
N SER A 39 9.33 17.77 -2.94
CA SER A 39 8.84 19.15 -2.88
C SER A 39 9.49 19.98 -1.77
N LEU A 40 10.45 19.42 -1.03
CA LEU A 40 11.38 20.24 -0.26
C LEU A 40 12.29 20.96 -1.29
N PRO A 41 12.27 22.29 -1.37
CA PRO A 41 13.27 23.00 -2.16
C PRO A 41 14.66 22.57 -1.67
N PRO A 42 15.68 22.50 -2.55
CA PRO A 42 17.04 22.26 -2.10
C PRO A 42 17.32 23.25 -0.96
N GLN A 43 17.66 22.76 0.24
CA GLN A 43 18.15 23.66 1.26
C GLN A 43 19.40 24.29 0.66
N SER A 44 19.29 25.56 0.27
CA SER A 44 20.44 26.41 0.04
C SER A 44 21.15 26.44 1.39
N GLU A 45 22.26 25.70 1.47
CA GLU A 45 23.24 25.88 2.52
C GLU A 45 23.69 27.35 2.42
N GLU A 46 23.21 28.16 3.37
CA GLU A 46 23.74 29.50 3.66
C GLU A 46 25.05 29.38 4.45
#